data_AF-A0A954SDD6-F1
#
_entry.id   AF-A0A954SDD6-F1
#
_cell.length_a   1.000
_cell.length_b   1.000
_cell.length_c   1.000
_cell.angle_alpha   90.00
_cell.angle_beta   90.00
_cell.angle_gamma   90.00
#
_symmetry.space_group_name_H-M   'P 1'
#
loop_
_entity.id
_entity.type
_entity.pdbx_description
1 polymer ?
#
loop_
_entity_poly.entity_id
_entity_poly.type
_entity_poly.pdbx_seq_one_letter_code
_entity_poly.pdbx_strand_id
1 'polypeptide(L)'
;DRDFCSGFSEAVKVALLKDEKFFRFISAHAEEIRGRQDAAWSVIAESAHWHLKHITQGGDPFEMLEARPLDFGHWSAHRLEAMTEFSLRHGEAVAIGVAVDTVYSSMVHGLSAEDADCVLDCLERLGLLISHPAIQRTDELFQGLEEFRQHLGGRLTVTMLEAIGRPVDVHEIDYGKMKDALSYVLQRTRNAVRPPV
;
A
#
# COMPACT_ATOMS: atom_id res chain seq x y z
N ASP A 1 -14.43 -3.99 14.23
CA ASP A 1 -13.04 -4.46 14.02
C ASP A 1 -12.44 -4.05 12.69
N ARG A 2 -13.17 -4.15 11.57
CA ARG A 2 -12.72 -3.66 10.25
C ARG A 2 -12.19 -2.22 10.27
N ASP A 3 -12.98 -1.24 10.76
CA ASP A 3 -12.56 0.18 10.79
C ASP A 3 -11.25 0.42 11.52
N PHE A 4 -11.06 -0.26 12.65
CA PHE A 4 -9.86 -0.11 13.45
C PHE A 4 -8.63 -0.62 12.68
N CYS A 5 -8.70 -1.82 12.11
CA CYS A 5 -7.58 -2.41 11.37
C CYS A 5 -7.31 -1.65 10.08
N SER A 6 -8.35 -1.17 9.39
CA SER A 6 -8.25 -0.40 8.14
C SER A 6 -7.36 0.84 8.28
N GLY A 7 -7.34 1.50 9.44
CA GLY A 7 -6.46 2.66 9.66
C GLY A 7 -4.96 2.32 9.64
N PHE A 8 -4.58 1.07 9.90
CA PHE A 8 -3.17 0.67 9.95
C PHE A 8 -2.54 0.40 8.58
N SER A 9 -3.33 0.29 7.50
CA SER A 9 -2.75 0.24 6.14
C SER A 9 -2.02 1.53 5.79
N GLU A 10 -2.57 2.67 6.22
CA GLU A 10 -1.94 3.99 6.12
C GLU A 10 -0.66 4.09 6.94
N ALA A 11 -0.65 3.54 8.16
CA ALA A 11 0.56 3.49 8.98
C ALA A 11 1.66 2.65 8.32
N VAL A 12 1.31 1.49 7.74
CA VAL A 12 2.24 0.67 6.96
C VAL A 12 2.76 1.44 5.77
N LYS A 13 1.89 2.07 4.96
CA LYS A 13 2.28 2.90 3.81
C LYS A 13 3.31 3.96 4.21
N VAL A 14 3.02 4.74 5.25
CA VAL A 14 3.93 5.79 5.74
C VAL A 14 5.27 5.18 6.17
N ALA A 15 5.26 4.08 6.92
CA ALA A 15 6.47 3.41 7.36
C ALA A 15 7.33 2.92 6.18
N LEU A 16 6.71 2.30 5.17
CA LEU A 16 7.40 1.83 3.96
C LEU A 16 8.09 2.95 3.19
N LEU A 17 7.53 4.16 3.23
CA LEU A 17 8.06 5.32 2.52
C LEU A 17 9.09 6.11 3.32
N LYS A 18 9.08 6.02 4.65
CA LYS A 18 9.79 6.97 5.52
C LYS A 18 10.75 6.34 6.51
N ASP A 19 10.45 5.17 7.05
CA ASP A 19 11.24 4.59 8.13
C ASP A 19 11.10 3.06 8.22
N GLU A 20 12.18 2.37 7.87
CA GLU A 20 12.29 0.93 7.99
C GLU A 20 12.08 0.46 9.45
N LYS A 21 12.64 1.16 10.45
CA LYS A 21 12.50 0.72 11.85
C LYS A 21 11.04 0.77 12.29
N PHE A 22 10.32 1.79 11.86
CA PHE A 22 8.89 1.89 12.12
C PHE A 22 8.12 0.75 11.46
N PHE A 23 8.44 0.40 10.21
CA PHE A 23 7.82 -0.74 9.54
C PHE A 23 8.12 -2.07 10.27
N ARG A 24 9.38 -2.30 10.67
CA ARG A 24 9.75 -3.51 11.41
C ARG A 24 9.03 -3.59 12.75
N PHE A 25 8.80 -2.47 13.43
CA PHE A 25 7.98 -2.43 14.65
C PHE A 25 6.52 -2.83 14.37
N ILE A 26 5.89 -2.25 13.35
CA ILE A 26 4.50 -2.60 12.97
C ILE A 26 4.41 -4.10 12.64
N SER A 27 5.36 -4.62 11.85
CA SER A 27 5.38 -6.03 11.46
C SER A 27 5.58 -6.97 12.65
N ALA A 28 6.48 -6.64 13.58
CA ALA A 28 6.70 -7.44 14.79
C ALA A 28 5.44 -7.52 15.68
N HIS A 29 4.70 -6.40 15.80
CA HIS A 29 3.55 -6.27 16.71
C HIS A 29 2.18 -6.33 16.01
N ALA A 30 2.10 -6.81 14.77
CA ALA A 30 0.88 -6.79 13.96
C ALA A 30 -0.36 -7.41 14.67
N GLU A 31 -0.17 -8.52 15.38
CA GLU A 31 -1.26 -9.20 16.12
C GLU A 31 -1.68 -8.43 17.38
N GLU A 32 -0.73 -7.82 18.10
CA GLU A 32 -1.02 -6.95 19.24
C GLU A 32 -1.79 -5.70 18.79
N ILE A 33 -1.36 -5.11 17.68
CA ILE A 33 -2.03 -3.98 17.04
C ILE A 33 -3.46 -4.39 16.70
N ARG A 34 -3.66 -5.49 15.96
CA ARG A 34 -4.99 -6.02 15.62
C ARG A 34 -5.85 -6.27 16.86
N GLY A 35 -5.22 -6.73 17.96
CA GLY A 35 -5.84 -6.93 19.27
C GLY A 35 -6.10 -5.65 20.07
N ARG A 36 -5.79 -4.47 19.53
CA ARG A 36 -5.91 -3.14 20.16
C ARG A 36 -5.11 -2.99 21.45
N GLN A 37 -3.95 -3.63 21.52
CA GLN A 37 -3.03 -3.54 22.65
C GLN A 37 -2.13 -2.30 22.54
N ASP A 38 -1.21 -2.12 23.48
CA ASP A 38 -0.40 -0.90 23.61
C ASP A 38 0.37 -0.53 22.32
N ALA A 39 0.83 -1.53 21.56
CA ALA A 39 1.49 -1.32 20.28
C ALA A 39 0.65 -0.50 19.28
N ALA A 40 -0.69 -0.63 19.30
CA ALA A 40 -1.57 0.15 18.44
C ALA A 40 -1.45 1.66 18.72
N TRP A 41 -1.40 2.04 19.99
CA TRP A 41 -1.30 3.45 20.39
C TRP A 41 0.06 4.04 20.05
N SER A 42 1.14 3.25 20.20
CA SER A 42 2.47 3.65 19.75
C SER A 42 2.51 3.91 18.24
N VAL A 43 1.91 3.03 17.43
CA VAL A 43 1.86 3.21 15.97
C VAL A 43 1.02 4.42 15.57
N ILE A 44 -0.10 4.67 16.26
CA ILE A 44 -0.93 5.86 16.00
C ILE A 44 -0.15 7.15 16.31
N ALA A 45 0.54 7.20 17.46
CA ALA A 45 1.33 8.36 17.87
C ALA A 45 2.48 8.63 16.88
N GLU A 46 3.20 7.59 16.47
CA GLU A 46 4.30 7.69 15.52
C GLU A 46 3.80 8.10 14.11
N SER A 47 2.64 7.59 13.69
CA SER A 47 2.00 7.98 12.42
C SER A 47 1.64 9.47 12.42
N ALA A 48 1.09 9.99 13.53
CA ALA A 48 0.81 11.41 13.69
C ALA A 48 2.10 12.25 13.67
N HIS A 49 3.19 11.75 14.26
CA HIS A 49 4.49 12.41 14.21
C HIS A 49 5.02 12.50 12.77
N TRP A 50 4.96 11.42 12.00
CA TRP A 50 5.36 11.41 10.59
C TRP A 50 4.52 12.34 9.74
N HIS A 51 3.22 12.40 9.97
CA HIS A 51 2.33 13.32 9.25
C HIS A 51 2.68 14.79 9.56
N LEU A 52 2.89 15.13 10.84
CA LEU A 52 3.35 16.46 11.23
C LEU A 52 4.70 16.81 10.58
N LYS A 53 5.64 15.87 10.56
CA LYS A 53 6.96 16.07 9.94
C LYS A 53 6.84 16.25 8.43
N HIS A 54 5.96 15.51 7.77
CA HIS A 54 5.70 15.69 6.34
C HIS A 54 5.19 17.10 6.04
N ILE A 55 4.20 17.59 6.79
CA ILE A 55 3.66 18.95 6.61
C ILE A 55 4.73 20.01 6.93
N THR A 56 5.46 19.87 8.03
CA THR A 56 6.34 20.95 8.53
C THR A 56 7.74 20.94 7.93
N GLN A 57 8.23 19.79 7.47
CA GLN A 57 9.61 19.59 7.02
C GLN A 57 9.72 18.91 5.64
N GLY A 58 8.61 18.46 5.05
CA GLY A 58 8.61 17.74 3.77
C GLY A 58 8.81 18.62 2.54
N GLY A 59 8.87 19.94 2.70
CA GLY A 59 9.12 20.89 1.60
C GLY A 59 7.92 21.16 0.70
N ASP A 60 6.84 20.40 0.84
CA ASP A 60 5.60 20.54 0.08
C ASP A 60 4.34 20.43 0.97
N PRO A 61 4.11 21.40 1.88
CA PRO A 61 2.97 21.38 2.81
C PRO A 61 1.59 21.45 2.14
N PHE A 62 1.53 21.83 0.86
CA PHE A 62 0.30 22.01 0.10
C PHE A 62 0.13 20.97 -1.01
N GLU A 63 0.99 19.95 -1.06
CA GLU A 63 0.97 18.86 -2.06
C GLU A 63 0.94 19.37 -3.52
N MET A 64 1.76 20.38 -3.82
CA MET A 64 1.87 20.99 -5.14
C MET A 64 2.90 20.30 -6.05
N LEU A 65 3.67 19.35 -5.55
CA LEU A 65 4.59 18.55 -6.36
C LEU A 65 3.84 17.50 -7.19
N GLU A 66 4.43 17.15 -8.35
CA GLU A 66 3.89 16.12 -9.26
C GLU A 66 3.88 14.72 -8.63
N ALA A 67 4.73 14.47 -7.63
CA ALA A 67 4.72 13.27 -6.82
C ALA A 67 4.25 13.62 -5.41
N ARG A 68 3.23 12.90 -4.93
CA ARG A 68 2.88 12.89 -3.51
C ARG A 68 3.31 11.54 -2.98
N PRO A 69 4.41 11.45 -2.21
CA PRO A 69 4.93 10.17 -1.74
C PRO A 69 3.87 9.32 -1.03
N LEU A 70 2.90 9.97 -0.37
CA LEU A 70 1.79 9.32 0.32
C LEU A 70 0.75 8.65 -0.60
N ASP A 71 0.89 8.77 -1.92
CA ASP A 71 0.01 8.12 -2.90
C ASP A 71 0.45 6.69 -3.27
N PHE A 72 1.48 6.14 -2.62
CA PHE A 72 1.85 4.73 -2.78
C PHE A 72 0.62 3.81 -2.57
N GLY A 73 0.28 2.98 -3.56
CA GLY A 73 -0.93 2.14 -3.58
C GLY A 73 -2.24 2.85 -3.98
N HIS A 74 -2.27 4.18 -4.14
CA HIS A 74 -3.54 4.92 -4.22
C HIS A 74 -4.22 4.88 -5.58
N TRP A 75 -3.45 4.76 -6.67
CA TRP A 75 -4.00 4.67 -8.02
C TRP A 75 -4.98 3.48 -8.16
N SER A 76 -4.63 2.34 -7.56
CA SER A 76 -5.46 1.13 -7.57
C SER A 76 -6.49 1.15 -6.45
N ALA A 77 -6.15 1.70 -5.28
CA ALA A 77 -7.08 1.82 -4.16
C ALA A 77 -8.34 2.63 -4.52
N HIS A 78 -8.18 3.87 -5.00
CA HIS A 78 -9.31 4.72 -5.39
C HIS A 78 -10.16 4.07 -6.49
N ARG A 79 -9.50 3.44 -7.45
CA ARG A 79 -10.20 2.74 -8.52
C ARG A 79 -10.99 1.53 -7.99
N LEU A 80 -10.42 0.77 -7.06
CA LEU A 80 -11.09 -0.36 -6.41
C LEU A 80 -12.29 0.08 -5.55
N GLU A 81 -12.20 1.20 -4.85
CA GLU A 81 -13.33 1.77 -4.11
C GLU A 81 -14.53 1.98 -5.05
N ALA A 82 -14.32 2.67 -6.17
CA ALA A 82 -15.36 2.91 -7.17
C ALA A 82 -15.86 1.61 -7.81
N MET A 83 -14.95 0.73 -8.24
CA MET A 83 -15.28 -0.56 -8.87
C MET A 83 -16.09 -1.50 -7.97
N THR A 84 -16.00 -1.33 -6.66
CA THR A 84 -16.70 -2.15 -5.66
C THR A 84 -17.89 -1.43 -5.05
N GLU A 85 -18.31 -0.30 -5.63
CA GLU A 85 -19.41 0.54 -5.11
C GLU A 85 -19.20 0.89 -3.63
N PHE A 86 -17.94 1.16 -3.25
CA PHE A 86 -17.52 1.49 -1.89
C PHE A 86 -17.80 0.40 -0.84
N SER A 87 -17.99 -0.85 -1.27
CA SER A 87 -18.05 -1.99 -0.34
C SER A 87 -16.68 -2.31 0.29
N LEU A 88 -15.59 -2.04 -0.44
CA LEU A 88 -14.26 -1.87 0.14
C LEU A 88 -14.16 -0.49 0.80
N ARG A 89 -13.71 -0.45 2.05
CA ARG A 89 -13.40 0.79 2.75
C ARG A 89 -12.04 1.29 2.30
N HIS A 90 -11.81 2.59 2.48
CA HIS A 90 -10.57 3.23 2.08
C HIS A 90 -9.30 2.49 2.51
N GLY A 91 -9.15 2.25 3.82
CA GLY A 91 -7.98 1.54 4.32
C GLY A 91 -7.84 0.10 3.83
N GLU A 92 -8.93 -0.57 3.45
CA GLU A 92 -8.89 -1.92 2.84
C GLU A 92 -8.42 -1.84 1.38
N ALA A 93 -8.93 -0.86 0.63
CA ALA A 93 -8.49 -0.60 -0.74
C ALA A 93 -7.00 -0.19 -0.79
N VAL A 94 -6.57 0.65 0.14
CA VAL A 94 -5.16 1.03 0.32
C VAL A 94 -4.30 -0.19 0.64
N ALA A 95 -4.75 -1.11 1.51
CA ALA A 95 -3.99 -2.33 1.79
C ALA A 95 -3.76 -3.19 0.53
N ILE A 96 -4.77 -3.33 -0.32
CA ILE A 96 -4.67 -4.04 -1.60
C ILE A 96 -3.71 -3.31 -2.53
N GLY A 97 -3.84 -1.99 -2.66
CA GLY A 97 -2.98 -1.18 -3.52
C GLY A 97 -1.52 -1.22 -3.09
N VAL A 98 -1.25 -1.08 -1.78
CA VAL A 98 0.09 -1.23 -1.19
C VAL A 98 0.67 -2.61 -1.47
N ALA A 99 -0.13 -3.68 -1.33
CA ALA A 99 0.34 -5.03 -1.64
C ALA A 99 0.73 -5.19 -3.12
N VAL A 100 -0.10 -4.69 -4.04
CA VAL A 100 0.17 -4.74 -5.48
C VAL A 100 1.42 -3.95 -5.84
N ASP A 101 1.52 -2.70 -5.40
CA ASP A 101 2.66 -1.83 -5.72
C ASP A 101 3.97 -2.31 -5.06
N THR A 102 3.89 -2.94 -3.89
CA THR A 102 5.04 -3.59 -3.23
C THR A 102 5.57 -4.76 -4.05
N VAL A 103 4.69 -5.64 -4.53
CA VAL A 103 5.10 -6.78 -5.38
C VAL A 103 5.64 -6.29 -6.72
N TYR A 104 5.00 -5.28 -7.31
CA TYR A 104 5.51 -4.67 -8.54
C TYR A 104 6.90 -4.04 -8.32
N SER A 105 7.10 -3.36 -7.19
CA SER A 105 8.39 -2.79 -6.80
C SER A 105 9.49 -3.84 -6.70
N SER A 106 9.20 -5.05 -6.19
CA SER A 106 10.20 -6.11 -6.12
C SER A 106 10.52 -6.74 -7.48
N MET A 107 9.59 -6.69 -8.42
CA MET A 107 9.80 -7.17 -9.79
C MET A 107 10.61 -6.21 -10.67
N VAL A 108 10.49 -4.89 -10.44
CA VAL A 108 10.94 -3.87 -11.40
C VAL A 108 11.90 -2.84 -10.79
N HIS A 109 11.80 -2.53 -9.49
CA HIS A 109 12.45 -1.37 -8.88
C HIS A 109 13.50 -1.71 -7.82
N GLY A 110 13.76 -2.99 -7.57
CA GLY A 110 14.88 -3.44 -6.74
C GLY A 110 14.57 -3.67 -5.27
N LEU A 111 13.31 -3.51 -4.84
CA LEU A 111 12.86 -4.01 -3.55
C LEU A 111 13.13 -5.53 -3.47
N SER A 112 13.65 -6.03 -2.36
CA SER A 112 13.90 -7.46 -2.22
C SER A 112 12.59 -8.25 -2.19
N ALA A 113 12.61 -9.49 -2.69
CA ALA A 113 11.44 -10.37 -2.62
C ALA A 113 11.08 -10.68 -1.17
N GLU A 114 12.09 -10.81 -0.31
CA GLU A 114 11.95 -11.04 1.13
C GLU A 114 11.26 -9.86 1.83
N ASP A 115 11.63 -8.63 1.50
CA ASP A 115 10.95 -7.45 2.04
C ASP A 115 9.51 -7.37 1.55
N ALA A 116 9.27 -7.64 0.26
CA ALA A 116 7.91 -7.68 -0.27
C ALA A 116 7.04 -8.69 0.49
N ASP A 117 7.52 -9.93 0.68
CA ASP A 117 6.78 -10.93 1.45
C ASP A 117 6.56 -10.48 2.91
N CYS A 118 7.55 -9.85 3.55
CA CYS A 118 7.38 -9.28 4.90
C CYS A 118 6.28 -8.21 4.97
N VAL A 119 6.11 -7.38 3.93
CA VAL A 119 5.03 -6.40 3.86
C VAL A 119 3.68 -7.08 3.73
N LEU A 120 3.58 -8.07 2.85
CA LEU A 120 2.33 -8.81 2.63
C LEU A 120 1.92 -9.56 3.90
N ASP A 121 2.86 -10.23 4.57
CA ASP A 121 2.66 -10.88 5.87
C ASP A 121 2.19 -9.88 6.94
N CYS A 122 2.79 -8.69 6.99
CA CYS A 122 2.42 -7.65 7.94
C CYS A 122 0.95 -7.22 7.76
N LEU A 123 0.54 -6.92 6.52
CA LEU A 123 -0.85 -6.54 6.20
C LEU A 123 -1.84 -7.65 6.59
N GLU A 124 -1.52 -8.90 6.26
CA GLU A 124 -2.36 -10.06 6.60
C GLU A 124 -2.47 -10.26 8.13
N ARG A 125 -1.36 -10.13 8.88
CA ARG A 125 -1.35 -10.25 10.35
C ARG A 125 -2.07 -9.11 11.06
N LEU A 126 -2.07 -7.91 10.48
CA LEU A 126 -2.93 -6.79 10.91
C LEU A 126 -4.44 -7.07 10.68
N GLY A 127 -4.76 -8.14 9.95
CA GLY A 127 -6.14 -8.53 9.64
C GLY A 127 -6.69 -7.84 8.39
N LEU A 128 -5.83 -7.30 7.53
CA LEU A 128 -6.22 -6.68 6.27
C LEU A 128 -6.25 -7.72 5.14
N LEU A 129 -7.17 -7.53 4.21
CA LEU A 129 -7.17 -8.27 2.96
C LEU A 129 -6.19 -7.62 2.00
N ILE A 130 -5.26 -8.40 1.46
CA ILE A 130 -4.30 -7.92 0.46
C ILE A 130 -4.80 -8.08 -0.98
N SER A 131 -5.92 -8.77 -1.19
CA SER A 131 -6.54 -8.92 -2.52
C SER A 131 -8.06 -8.88 -2.46
N HIS A 132 -8.69 -8.57 -3.60
CA HIS A 132 -10.14 -8.61 -3.78
C HIS A 132 -10.47 -9.11 -5.20
N PRO A 133 -11.55 -9.89 -5.44
CA PRO A 133 -11.88 -10.39 -6.77
C PRO A 133 -11.95 -9.33 -7.88
N ALA A 134 -12.28 -8.08 -7.53
CA ALA A 134 -12.32 -6.97 -8.46
C ALA A 134 -10.99 -6.71 -9.19
N ILE A 135 -9.84 -7.08 -8.61
CA ILE A 135 -8.52 -6.90 -9.25
C ILE A 135 -8.37 -7.72 -10.56
N GLN A 136 -9.22 -8.75 -10.76
CA GLN A 136 -9.26 -9.55 -11.99
C GLN A 136 -9.84 -8.77 -13.18
N ARG A 137 -10.58 -7.67 -12.93
CA ARG A 137 -11.03 -6.74 -13.98
C ARG A 137 -9.91 -5.77 -14.32
N THR A 138 -8.77 -6.32 -14.75
CA THR A 138 -7.50 -5.59 -14.83
C THR A 138 -7.54 -4.39 -15.78
N ASP A 139 -8.25 -4.49 -16.90
CA ASP A 139 -8.38 -3.38 -17.84
C ASP A 139 -9.18 -2.21 -17.23
N GLU A 140 -10.19 -2.51 -16.41
CA GLU A 140 -10.95 -1.50 -15.67
C GLU A 140 -10.13 -0.90 -14.53
N LEU A 141 -9.28 -1.71 -13.86
CA LEU A 141 -8.38 -1.25 -12.81
C LEU A 141 -7.31 -0.31 -13.37
N PHE A 142 -6.75 -0.60 -14.55
CA PHE A 142 -5.74 0.25 -15.18
C PHE A 142 -6.26 1.61 -15.65
N GLN A 143 -7.58 1.79 -15.76
CA GLN A 143 -8.15 3.14 -15.91
C GLN A 143 -7.80 4.03 -14.71
N GLY A 144 -7.58 3.43 -13.53
CA GLY A 144 -7.11 4.14 -12.34
C GLY A 144 -5.75 4.81 -12.53
N LEU A 145 -4.82 4.23 -13.32
CA LEU A 145 -3.54 4.88 -13.64
C LEU A 145 -3.74 6.16 -14.46
N GLU A 146 -4.71 6.14 -15.38
CA GLU A 146 -5.03 7.30 -16.22
C GLU A 146 -5.76 8.39 -15.42
N GLU A 147 -6.72 8.02 -14.58
CA GLU A 147 -7.37 8.94 -13.63
C GLU A 147 -6.34 9.59 -12.69
N PHE A 148 -5.41 8.78 -12.19
CA PHE A 148 -4.33 9.23 -11.31
C PHE A 148 -3.38 10.19 -12.03
N ARG A 149 -2.99 9.90 -13.28
CA ARG A 149 -2.20 10.81 -14.12
C ARG A 149 -2.88 12.17 -14.30
N GLN A 150 -4.19 12.17 -14.56
CA GLN A 150 -4.96 13.40 -14.75
C GLN A 150 -5.04 14.21 -13.44
N HIS A 151 -5.20 13.53 -12.30
CA HIS A 151 -5.19 14.15 -10.98
C HIS A 151 -3.87 14.86 -10.67
N LEU A 152 -2.74 14.29 -11.08
CA LEU A 152 -1.39 14.82 -10.84
C LEU A 152 -0.94 15.89 -11.87
N GLY A 153 -1.80 16.33 -12.78
CA GLY A 153 -1.45 17.40 -13.73
C GLY A 153 -0.86 16.93 -15.07
N GLY A 154 -1.00 15.64 -15.39
CA GLY A 154 -0.84 15.13 -16.76
C GLY A 154 0.41 14.30 -17.03
N ARG A 155 1.44 14.36 -16.20
CA ARG A 155 2.51 13.35 -16.21
C ARG A 155 2.17 12.25 -15.21
N LEU A 156 2.28 10.99 -15.60
CA LEU A 156 2.10 9.90 -14.65
C LEU A 156 3.32 9.94 -13.73
N THR A 157 3.08 10.00 -12.43
CA THR A 157 4.13 9.98 -11.42
C THR A 157 3.63 9.13 -10.27
N VAL A 158 4.08 7.88 -10.22
CA VAL A 158 3.66 6.92 -9.20
C VAL A 158 4.86 6.64 -8.30
N THR A 159 4.66 6.74 -7.00
CA THR A 159 5.70 6.35 -6.04
C THR A 159 5.75 4.83 -5.94
N MET A 160 6.96 4.27 -5.97
CA MET A 160 7.31 2.85 -5.80
C MET A 160 8.43 2.71 -4.76
N LEU A 161 8.93 1.50 -4.53
CA LEU A 161 10.00 1.23 -3.55
C LEU A 161 11.23 0.60 -4.21
N GLU A 162 12.41 1.12 -3.90
CA GLU A 162 13.67 0.41 -4.16
C GLU A 162 14.16 -0.36 -2.93
N ALA A 163 13.74 0.08 -1.74
CA ALA A 163 13.92 -0.57 -0.45
C ALA A 163 12.91 0.04 0.52
N ILE A 164 12.68 -0.60 1.68
CA ILE A 164 11.88 -0.01 2.74
C ILE A 164 12.56 1.29 3.23
N GLY A 165 11.80 2.39 3.26
CA GLY A 165 12.31 3.74 3.56
C GLY A 165 13.01 4.42 2.38
N ARG A 166 13.06 3.81 1.19
CA ARG A 166 13.65 4.37 -0.03
C ARG A 166 12.63 4.38 -1.18
N PRO A 167 11.72 5.39 -1.20
CA PRO A 167 10.76 5.56 -2.28
C PRO A 167 11.45 6.05 -3.56
N VAL A 168 10.89 5.68 -4.71
CA VAL A 168 11.29 6.16 -6.04
C VAL A 168 10.06 6.54 -6.84
N ASP A 169 10.11 7.69 -7.51
CA ASP A 169 9.03 8.11 -8.40
C ASP A 169 9.27 7.57 -9.80
N VAL A 170 8.25 6.92 -10.36
CA VAL A 170 8.29 6.31 -11.69
C VAL A 170 7.26 6.96 -12.59
N HIS A 171 7.61 7.13 -13.86
CA HIS A 171 6.79 7.85 -14.82
C HIS A 171 6.13 6.97 -15.89
N GLU A 172 6.42 5.68 -15.83
CA GLU A 172 5.90 4.66 -16.72
C GLU A 172 5.70 3.38 -15.92
N ILE A 173 4.67 2.60 -16.30
CA ILE A 173 4.36 1.32 -15.68
C ILE A 173 4.48 0.23 -16.75
N ASP A 174 5.25 -0.82 -16.43
CA ASP A 174 5.23 -2.05 -17.23
C ASP A 174 3.94 -2.80 -16.92
N TYR A 175 2.95 -2.68 -17.81
CA TYR A 175 1.65 -3.33 -17.67
C TYR A 175 1.74 -4.86 -17.60
N GLY A 176 2.75 -5.48 -18.22
CA GLY A 176 2.97 -6.92 -18.13
C GLY A 176 3.38 -7.32 -16.71
N LYS A 177 4.40 -6.65 -16.16
CA LYS A 177 4.85 -6.87 -14.78
C LYS A 177 3.81 -6.48 -13.74
N MET A 178 3.02 -5.44 -13.99
CA MET A 178 1.92 -5.08 -13.10
C MET A 178 0.80 -6.14 -13.11
N LYS A 179 0.50 -6.74 -14.26
CA LYS A 179 -0.40 -7.90 -14.35
C LYS A 179 0.15 -9.11 -13.58
N ASP A 180 1.45 -9.36 -13.65
CA ASP A 180 2.11 -10.41 -12.88
C ASP A 180 1.99 -10.14 -11.37
N ALA A 181 2.19 -8.90 -10.92
CA ALA A 181 2.03 -8.50 -9.51
C ALA A 181 0.59 -8.68 -9.01
N LEU A 182 -0.41 -8.23 -9.78
CA LEU A 182 -1.83 -8.46 -9.49
C LEU A 182 -2.14 -9.96 -9.36
N SER A 183 -1.58 -10.78 -10.25
CA SER A 183 -1.76 -12.23 -10.25
C SER A 183 -1.10 -12.88 -9.03
N TYR A 184 0.09 -12.44 -8.65
CA TYR A 184 0.80 -12.93 -7.46
C TYR A 184 -0.02 -12.70 -6.19
N VAL A 185 -0.48 -11.47 -5.97
CA VAL A 185 -1.28 -11.09 -4.81
C VAL A 185 -2.59 -11.89 -4.75
N LEU A 186 -3.25 -12.10 -5.90
CA LEU A 186 -4.45 -12.93 -5.99
C LEU A 186 -4.19 -14.41 -5.63
N GLN A 187 -3.09 -14.98 -6.13
CA GLN A 187 -2.72 -16.38 -5.89
C GLN A 187 -2.34 -16.60 -4.43
N ARG A 188 -1.60 -15.68 -3.82
CA ARG A 188 -1.23 -15.72 -2.40
C ARG A 188 -2.46 -15.83 -1.50
N THR A 189 -3.46 -14.96 -1.70
CA THR A 189 -4.71 -15.02 -0.92
C THR A 189 -5.46 -16.34 -1.14
N ARG A 190 -5.49 -16.87 -2.38
CA ARG A 190 -6.14 -18.18 -2.64
C ARG A 190 -5.46 -19.33 -1.92
N ASN A 191 -4.13 -19.29 -1.80
CA ASN A 191 -3.36 -20.31 -1.10
C ASN A 191 -3.55 -20.22 0.42
N ALA A 192 -3.70 -19.02 0.98
CA ALA A 192 -3.98 -18.80 2.40
C ALA A 192 -5.38 -19.31 2.85
N VAL A 193 -6.35 -19.35 1.94
CA VAL A 193 -7.73 -19.83 2.22
C VAL A 193 -7.86 -21.36 2.13
N ARG A 194 -6.89 -22.08 1.54
CA ARG A 194 -6.90 -23.54 1.56
C ARG A 194 -6.41 -24.06 2.92
N PRO A 195 -7.18 -24.91 3.64
CA PRO A 195 -6.66 -25.57 4.83
C PRO A 195 -5.47 -26.46 4.44
N PRO A 196 -4.48 -26.65 5.33
CA PRO A 196 -3.43 -27.64 5.10
C PRO A 196 -4.09 -29.01 4.89
N VAL A 197 -3.65 -29.69 3.83
CA VAL A 197 -4.10 -31.05 3.45
C VAL A 197 -3.68 -32.05 4.50
#